data_AF-A0A3P6QB76-F1
#
_entry.id   AF-A0A3P6QB76-F1
#
_cell.length_a   1.000
_cell.length_b   1.000
_cell.length_c   1.000
_cell.angle_alpha   90.00
_cell.angle_beta   90.00
_cell.angle_gamma   90.00
#
_symmetry.space_group_name_H-M   'P 1'
#
loop_
_entity.id
_entity.type
_entity.pdbx_description
1 polymer ?
#
loop_
_entity_poly.entity_id
_entity_poly.type
_entity_poly.pdbx_seq_one_letter_code
_entity_poly.pdbx_strand_id
1 'polypeptide(L)'
;MCNPIDLVSEEELREVFDVVRRKCDVGKLCMQNDDIDEVVFGLMSIDQVIIEEPIEQTAGAGDAVDSNGTQPKTRKKIHPEAVPHFRTEILAQRYRWHKETEAMIIARMPFEDQIKRPYFHVKPLECEQLKNWRLYLDFEIVEGDERRITVLFERCLIACALYDQFWTKYARWTQKQRGADAAREVYRRAQQHIPGNVRVALAFSAFEESLGMKKFFDFLLPI
;
A
#
# COMPACT_ATOMS: atom_id res chain seq x y z
N MET A 1 -9.34 29.04 -0.44
CA MET A 1 -9.55 27.58 -0.60
C MET A 1 -8.36 26.92 0.06
N CYS A 2 -8.52 26.29 1.23
CA CYS A 2 -7.41 25.61 1.89
C CYS A 2 -6.99 24.39 1.08
N ASN A 3 -5.68 24.15 0.98
CA ASN A 3 -5.13 22.97 0.34
C ASN A 3 -5.52 21.77 1.23
N PRO A 4 -6.06 20.66 0.69
CA PRO A 4 -6.51 19.52 1.51
C PRO A 4 -5.45 18.90 2.44
N ILE A 5 -4.16 19.22 2.23
CA ILE A 5 -3.03 18.83 3.10
C ILE A 5 -3.01 19.63 4.42
N ASP A 6 -3.58 20.84 4.43
CA ASP A 6 -3.59 21.73 5.62
C ASP A 6 -4.62 21.30 6.69
N LEU A 7 -5.42 20.27 6.41
CA LEU A 7 -6.43 19.71 7.32
C LEU A 7 -5.99 18.40 7.98
N VAL A 8 -4.82 17.89 7.63
CA VAL A 8 -4.27 16.65 8.20
C VAL A 8 -3.41 17.04 9.39
N SER A 9 -3.72 16.48 10.55
CA SER A 9 -2.95 16.76 11.78
C SER A 9 -1.49 16.32 11.62
N GLU A 10 -0.56 17.01 12.29
CA GLU A 10 0.86 16.61 12.26
C GLU A 10 1.08 15.16 12.75
N GLU A 11 0.19 14.65 13.61
CA GLU A 11 0.18 13.24 14.02
C GLU A 11 -0.12 12.28 12.86
N GLU A 12 -1.14 12.56 12.03
CA GLU A 12 -1.49 11.72 10.87
C GLU A 12 -0.41 11.76 9.79
N LEU A 13 0.24 12.91 9.58
CA LEU A 13 1.40 13.02 8.70
C LEU A 13 2.58 12.20 9.23
N ARG A 14 2.84 12.23 10.54
CA ARG A 14 3.87 11.38 11.16
C ARG A 14 3.59 9.89 10.97
N GLU A 15 2.34 9.45 11.07
CA GLU A 15 2.00 8.05 10.82
C GLU A 15 2.23 7.64 9.36
N VAL A 16 1.87 8.50 8.40
CA VAL A 16 2.16 8.25 6.97
C VAL A 16 3.67 8.19 6.72
N PHE A 17 4.44 9.13 7.27
CA PHE A 17 5.88 9.13 7.14
C PHE A 17 6.56 8.00 7.92
N ASP A 18 5.98 7.52 9.02
CA ASP A 18 6.46 6.37 9.80
C ASP A 18 6.16 5.05 9.11
N VAL A 19 5.02 4.92 8.43
CA VAL A 19 4.73 3.75 7.58
C VAL A 19 5.70 3.69 6.39
N VAL A 20 6.00 4.85 5.80
CA VAL A 20 7.03 4.99 4.75
C VAL A 20 8.42 4.68 5.31
N ARG A 21 8.78 5.22 6.49
CA ARG A 21 10.07 4.96 7.17
C ARG A 21 10.24 3.48 7.51
N ARG A 22 9.21 2.84 8.08
CA ARG A 22 9.20 1.39 8.38
C ARG A 22 9.35 0.54 7.13
N LYS A 23 8.81 0.95 5.98
CA LYS A 23 9.03 0.25 4.69
C LYS A 23 10.41 0.53 4.09
N CYS A 24 10.97 1.73 4.30
CA CYS A 24 12.35 2.05 3.92
C CYS A 24 13.39 1.30 4.78
N ASP A 25 13.11 1.04 6.06
CA ASP A 25 14.01 0.30 6.98
C ASP A 25 14.04 -1.22 6.77
N VAL A 26 13.21 -1.78 5.87
CA VAL A 26 13.29 -3.20 5.47
C VAL A 26 14.53 -3.48 4.60
N GLY A 27 15.28 -2.45 4.19
CA GLY A 27 16.42 -2.53 3.29
C GLY A 27 17.75 -3.08 3.85
N LYS A 28 17.81 -3.59 5.09
CA LYS A 28 19.04 -4.25 5.59
C LYS A 28 19.14 -5.75 5.25
N LEU A 29 18.21 -6.31 4.48
CA LEU A 29 18.11 -7.78 4.31
C LEU A 29 17.93 -8.30 2.87
N CYS A 30 18.10 -7.49 1.83
CA CYS A 30 18.17 -8.01 0.46
C CYS A 30 19.43 -7.50 -0.23
N MET A 31 20.28 -8.47 -0.55
CA MET A 31 21.59 -8.28 -1.14
C MET A 31 21.53 -7.93 -2.63
N GLN A 32 22.67 -7.38 -3.08
CA GLN A 32 23.26 -7.48 -4.42
C GLN A 32 22.50 -6.79 -5.55
N ASN A 33 22.93 -5.56 -5.84
CA ASN A 33 23.21 -5.10 -7.20
C ASN A 33 24.29 -4.03 -7.10
N ASP A 34 25.55 -4.45 -7.19
CA ASP A 34 26.76 -3.62 -6.99
C ASP A 34 27.12 -2.70 -8.19
N ASP A 35 26.23 -2.51 -9.17
CA ASP A 35 26.60 -1.87 -10.46
C ASP A 35 25.93 -0.53 -10.75
N ILE A 36 25.25 0.12 -9.80
CA ILE A 36 24.63 1.46 -10.02
C ILE A 36 25.19 2.57 -9.12
N ASP A 37 26.15 2.26 -8.23
CA ASP A 37 26.62 3.22 -7.22
C ASP A 37 27.90 3.99 -7.61
N GLU A 38 28.46 3.80 -8.81
CA GLU A 38 29.78 4.39 -9.15
C GLU A 38 29.76 5.61 -10.08
N VAL A 39 28.59 6.17 -10.40
CA VAL A 39 28.53 7.34 -11.28
C VAL A 39 27.45 8.31 -10.81
N VAL A 40 27.79 9.17 -9.84
CA VAL A 40 27.49 10.62 -9.85
C VAL A 40 27.87 11.29 -8.51
N PHE A 41 28.79 12.25 -8.63
CA PHE A 41 28.97 13.44 -7.81
C PHE A 41 29.87 13.40 -6.57
N GLY A 42 30.97 14.15 -6.68
CA GLY A 42 31.87 14.51 -5.59
C GLY A 42 31.13 15.19 -4.45
N LEU A 43 31.17 14.52 -3.30
CA LEU A 43 30.61 14.97 -2.04
C LEU A 43 31.31 16.26 -1.59
N MET A 44 30.54 17.34 -1.40
CA MET A 44 30.89 18.27 -0.32
C MET A 44 30.88 17.46 0.97
N SER A 45 31.98 17.45 1.73
CA SER A 45 32.02 16.80 3.04
C SER A 45 30.87 17.32 3.92
N ILE A 46 30.27 16.44 4.71
CA ILE A 46 29.22 16.74 5.72
C ILE A 46 29.58 17.97 6.58
N ASP A 47 30.87 18.24 6.76
CA ASP A 47 31.43 19.38 7.49
C ASP A 47 31.17 20.76 6.83
N GLN A 48 30.69 20.84 5.59
CA GLN A 48 30.44 22.11 4.86
C GLN A 48 28.96 22.54 4.82
N VAL A 49 28.07 21.81 5.51
CA VAL A 49 26.62 22.02 5.42
C VAL A 49 26.13 23.22 6.25
N ILE A 50 26.88 23.57 7.30
CA ILE A 50 26.52 24.64 8.24
C ILE A 50 27.47 25.81 8.01
N ILE A 51 26.94 26.91 7.48
CA ILE A 51 27.65 28.19 7.44
C ILE A 51 27.31 28.95 8.71
N GLU A 52 28.34 29.40 9.43
CA GLU A 52 28.18 30.32 10.55
C GLU A 52 28.41 31.75 10.04
N GLU A 53 27.33 32.50 9.87
CA GLU A 53 27.43 33.94 9.61
C GLU A 53 27.40 34.71 10.95
N PRO A 54 28.36 35.63 11.18
CA PRO A 54 28.29 36.54 12.31
C PRO A 54 27.17 37.56 12.09
N ILE A 55 26.34 37.79 13.11
CA ILE A 55 25.34 38.87 13.08
C ILE A 55 26.08 40.20 13.28
N GLU A 56 26.17 41.03 12.25
CA GLU A 56 26.56 42.43 12.41
C GLU A 56 25.49 43.14 13.24
N GLN A 57 25.84 43.52 14.47
CA GLN A 57 25.03 44.46 15.23
C GLN A 57 25.11 45.81 14.52
N THR A 58 24.04 46.24 13.86
CA THR A 58 23.92 47.65 13.48
C THR A 58 23.93 48.45 14.76
N ALA A 59 25.06 49.10 15.04
CA ALA A 59 25.23 50.00 16.16
C ALA A 59 24.28 51.19 16.00
N GLY A 60 23.08 51.09 16.57
CA GLY A 60 22.35 52.24 17.03
C GLY A 60 23.15 52.85 18.19
N ALA A 61 23.59 54.09 18.02
CA ALA A 61 24.42 54.82 18.96
C ALA A 61 23.83 54.83 20.40
N GLY A 62 24.67 54.53 21.39
CA GLY A 62 24.35 54.71 22.81
C GLY A 62 25.35 53.97 23.72
N ASP A 63 26.14 54.76 24.46
CA ASP A 63 27.30 54.39 25.28
C ASP A 63 27.07 53.39 26.42
N ALA A 64 28.16 52.67 26.75
CA ALA A 64 28.73 52.43 28.09
C ALA A 64 29.14 50.97 28.32
N VAL A 65 30.41 50.81 28.68
CA VAL A 65 31.15 49.57 28.92
C VAL A 65 30.66 48.88 30.18
N ASP A 66 30.28 47.59 30.06
CA ASP A 66 30.37 46.65 31.17
C ASP A 66 31.04 45.35 30.71
N SER A 67 32.02 44.90 31.51
CA SER A 67 32.97 43.86 31.14
C SER A 67 32.46 42.48 31.57
N ASN A 68 31.74 41.80 30.68
CA ASN A 68 31.66 40.35 30.67
C ASN A 68 31.37 39.87 29.24
N GLY A 69 32.22 38.98 28.72
CA GLY A 69 32.41 38.74 27.27
C GLY A 69 31.12 38.52 26.47
N THR A 70 30.82 39.46 25.58
CA THR A 70 29.80 39.30 24.53
C THR A 70 30.27 38.21 23.57
N GLN A 71 29.79 36.98 23.76
CA GLN A 71 30.01 35.92 22.79
C GLN A 71 29.33 36.27 21.46
N PRO A 72 30.00 36.09 20.31
CA PRO A 72 29.40 36.36 19.01
C PRO A 72 28.18 35.43 18.83
N LYS A 73 26.98 36.01 18.71
CA LYS A 73 25.78 35.26 18.35
C LYS A 73 25.88 34.87 16.87
N THR A 74 26.42 33.68 16.58
CA THR A 74 26.44 33.11 15.23
C THR A 74 25.08 32.50 14.88
N ARG A 75 24.54 32.85 13.72
CA ARG A 75 23.34 32.17 13.19
C ARG A 75 23.81 31.03 12.28
N LYS A 76 23.57 29.79 12.71
CA LYS A 76 23.77 28.60 11.88
C LYS A 76 22.76 28.64 10.73
N LYS A 77 23.24 28.84 9.51
CA LYS A 77 22.45 28.74 8.28
C LYS A 77 22.89 27.51 7.51
N ILE A 78 21.94 26.82 6.89
CA ILE A 78 22.24 25.72 5.99
C ILE A 78 22.79 26.34 4.70
N HIS A 79 23.89 25.81 4.17
CA HIS A 79 24.47 26.28 2.92
C HIS A 79 23.39 26.25 1.82
N PRO A 80 23.17 27.36 1.07
CA PRO A 80 22.05 27.47 0.13
C PRO A 80 22.13 26.42 -0.98
N GLU A 81 23.34 25.95 -1.32
CA GLU A 81 23.59 24.89 -2.29
C GLU A 81 23.41 23.47 -1.69
N ALA A 82 23.56 23.30 -0.37
CA ALA A 82 23.43 21.99 0.26
C ALA A 82 21.98 21.48 0.25
N VAL A 83 21.00 22.38 0.35
CA VAL A 83 19.57 22.00 0.33
C VAL A 83 19.15 21.36 -1.01
N PRO A 84 19.47 21.92 -2.19
CA PRO A 84 19.31 21.24 -3.47
C PRO A 84 20.00 19.87 -3.54
N HIS A 85 21.24 19.76 -3.07
CA HIS A 85 22.00 18.50 -3.10
C HIS A 85 21.33 17.42 -2.27
N PHE A 86 20.91 17.74 -1.04
CA PHE A 86 20.16 16.79 -0.20
C PHE A 86 18.83 16.37 -0.83
N ARG A 87 18.13 17.31 -1.48
CA ARG A 87 16.88 16.98 -2.19
C ARG A 87 17.14 15.99 -3.32
N THR A 88 18.16 16.24 -4.14
CA THR A 88 18.53 15.35 -5.25
C THR A 88 18.90 13.96 -4.74
N GLU A 89 19.71 13.88 -3.69
CA GLU A 89 20.13 12.61 -3.09
C GLU A 89 18.94 11.82 -2.53
N ILE A 90 18.07 12.46 -1.75
CA ILE A 90 16.86 11.82 -1.20
C ILE A 90 15.95 11.33 -2.34
N LEU A 91 15.80 12.11 -3.41
CA LEU A 91 15.00 11.73 -4.57
C LEU A 91 15.63 10.53 -5.29
N ALA A 92 16.95 10.52 -5.49
CA ALA A 92 17.67 9.42 -6.12
C ALA A 92 17.48 8.10 -5.34
N GLN A 93 17.66 8.14 -4.01
CA GLN A 93 17.45 6.97 -3.15
C GLN A 93 16.01 6.44 -3.23
N ARG A 94 15.03 7.35 -3.30
CA ARG A 94 13.61 6.98 -3.34
C ARG A 94 13.11 6.56 -4.72
N TYR A 95 13.85 6.91 -5.76
CA TYR A 95 13.44 6.74 -7.15
C TYR A 95 13.15 5.29 -7.49
N ARG A 96 13.95 4.35 -6.98
CA ARG A 96 13.76 2.90 -7.22
C ARG A 96 12.36 2.43 -6.79
N TRP A 97 11.95 2.71 -5.57
CA TRP A 97 10.64 2.29 -5.04
C TRP A 97 9.49 3.02 -5.72
N HIS A 98 9.69 4.29 -6.05
CA HIS A 98 8.71 5.05 -6.82
C HIS A 98 8.49 4.40 -8.19
N LYS A 99 9.55 4.07 -8.91
CA LYS A 99 9.48 3.46 -10.24
C LYS A 99 8.87 2.05 -10.21
N GLU A 100 9.25 1.24 -9.25
CA GLU A 100 8.62 -0.07 -9.02
C GLU A 100 7.11 0.07 -8.74
N THR A 101 6.74 1.01 -7.87
CA THR A 101 5.33 1.28 -7.52
C THR A 101 4.56 1.83 -8.71
N GLU A 102 5.16 2.71 -9.49
CA GLU A 102 4.57 3.29 -10.70
C GLU A 102 4.27 2.19 -11.73
N ALA A 103 5.23 1.30 -12.02
CA ALA A 103 5.02 0.18 -12.92
C ALA A 103 3.88 -0.74 -12.44
N MET A 104 3.85 -1.00 -11.13
CA MET A 104 2.80 -1.74 -10.44
C MET A 104 1.41 -1.09 -10.60
N ILE A 105 1.31 0.23 -10.44
CA ILE A 105 0.05 0.97 -10.63
C ILE A 105 -0.37 0.93 -12.09
N ILE A 106 0.54 1.21 -13.01
CA ILE A 106 0.27 1.22 -14.46
C ILE A 106 -0.27 -0.13 -14.93
N ALA A 107 0.26 -1.25 -14.44
CA ALA A 107 -0.23 -2.58 -14.78
C ALA A 107 -1.69 -2.82 -14.34
N ARG A 108 -2.14 -2.18 -13.25
CA ARG A 108 -3.48 -2.38 -12.65
C ARG A 108 -4.50 -1.36 -13.12
N MET A 109 -4.03 -0.19 -13.56
CA MET A 109 -4.86 0.94 -13.98
C MET A 109 -5.99 0.54 -14.96
N PRO A 110 -5.75 -0.30 -15.99
CA PRO A 110 -6.80 -0.69 -16.93
C PRO A 110 -7.97 -1.42 -16.28
N PHE A 111 -7.74 -2.15 -15.18
CA PHE A 111 -8.78 -2.86 -14.44
C PHE A 111 -9.50 -1.94 -13.47
N GLU A 112 -8.76 -1.09 -12.74
CA GLU A 112 -9.31 -0.15 -11.75
C GLU A 112 -10.20 0.90 -12.41
N ASP A 113 -9.83 1.43 -13.58
CA ASP A 113 -10.63 2.41 -14.34
C ASP A 113 -12.01 1.86 -14.76
N GLN A 114 -12.13 0.55 -14.93
CA GLN A 114 -13.39 -0.10 -15.33
C GLN A 114 -14.33 -0.36 -14.14
N ILE A 115 -13.87 -0.18 -12.89
CA ILE A 115 -14.67 -0.39 -11.69
C ILE A 115 -15.52 0.86 -11.39
N LYS A 116 -16.71 0.92 -11.98
CA LYS A 116 -17.66 2.03 -11.74
C LYS A 116 -18.34 1.99 -10.37
N ARG A 117 -18.47 0.80 -9.77
CA ARG A 117 -19.22 0.58 -8.51
C ARG A 117 -18.38 -0.26 -7.54
N PRO A 118 -17.63 0.38 -6.63
CA PRO A 118 -16.76 -0.31 -5.66
C PRO A 118 -17.48 -0.76 -4.38
N TYR A 119 -18.76 -0.43 -4.22
CA TYR A 119 -19.57 -0.76 -3.03
C TYR A 119 -20.71 -1.72 -3.38
N PHE A 120 -21.28 -2.34 -2.35
CA PHE A 120 -22.42 -3.23 -2.50
C PHE A 120 -23.67 -2.48 -2.95
N HIS A 121 -24.38 -3.01 -3.95
CA HIS A 121 -25.67 -2.49 -4.39
C HIS A 121 -26.55 -3.63 -4.93
N VAL A 122 -27.85 -3.59 -4.65
CA VAL A 122 -28.80 -4.66 -5.02
C VAL A 122 -29.01 -4.76 -6.54
N LYS A 123 -29.00 -3.62 -7.25
CA LYS A 123 -29.05 -3.57 -8.72
C LYS A 123 -27.87 -4.38 -9.30
N PRO A 124 -28.14 -5.36 -10.18
CA PRO A 124 -27.09 -6.16 -10.80
C PRO A 124 -26.01 -5.31 -11.47
N LEU A 125 -24.77 -5.78 -11.36
CA LEU A 125 -23.64 -5.30 -12.13
C LEU A 125 -23.78 -5.74 -13.60
N GLU A 126 -23.26 -4.90 -14.49
CA GLU A 126 -23.22 -5.18 -15.92
C GLU A 126 -22.25 -6.33 -16.20
N CYS A 127 -22.51 -7.10 -17.27
CA CYS A 127 -21.66 -8.23 -17.66
C CYS A 127 -20.20 -7.82 -17.87
N GLU A 128 -19.95 -6.62 -18.37
CA GLU A 128 -18.59 -6.07 -18.57
C GLU A 128 -17.86 -5.89 -17.23
N GLN A 129 -18.55 -5.40 -16.19
CA GLN A 129 -17.95 -5.24 -14.86
C GLN A 129 -17.61 -6.61 -14.25
N LEU A 130 -18.49 -7.60 -14.40
CA LEU A 130 -18.24 -8.97 -13.94
C LEU A 130 -17.06 -9.62 -14.68
N LYS A 131 -16.93 -9.36 -15.98
CA LYS A 131 -15.80 -9.80 -16.80
C LYS A 131 -14.50 -9.12 -16.35
N ASN A 132 -14.52 -7.81 -16.11
CA ASN A 132 -13.38 -7.06 -15.61
C ASN A 132 -12.87 -7.61 -14.28
N TRP A 133 -13.76 -7.80 -13.29
CA TRP A 133 -13.38 -8.42 -12.00
C TRP A 133 -12.76 -9.80 -12.17
N ARG A 134 -13.30 -10.62 -13.08
CA ARG A 134 -12.75 -11.96 -13.33
C ARG A 134 -11.33 -11.90 -13.89
N LEU A 135 -11.10 -11.05 -14.89
CA LEU A 135 -9.80 -10.84 -15.51
C LEU A 135 -8.80 -10.23 -14.53
N TYR A 136 -9.24 -9.28 -13.70
CA TYR A 136 -8.38 -8.66 -12.70
C TYR A 136 -7.92 -9.65 -11.62
N LEU A 137 -8.85 -10.51 -11.15
CA LEU A 137 -8.49 -11.60 -10.24
C LEU A 137 -7.53 -12.61 -10.89
N ASP A 138 -7.74 -12.95 -12.17
CA ASP A 138 -6.82 -13.84 -12.89
C ASP A 138 -5.42 -13.23 -13.03
N PHE A 139 -5.35 -11.93 -13.34
CA PHE A 139 -4.09 -11.18 -13.40
C PHE A 139 -3.33 -11.24 -12.07
N GLU A 140 -3.96 -10.88 -10.94
CA GLU A 140 -3.28 -10.93 -9.64
C GLU A 140 -2.89 -12.36 -9.21
N ILE A 141 -3.70 -13.38 -9.57
CA ILE A 141 -3.35 -14.78 -9.29
C ILE A 141 -2.10 -15.21 -10.05
N VAL A 142 -1.90 -14.73 -11.28
CA VAL A 142 -0.68 -15.00 -12.08
C VAL A 142 0.53 -14.28 -11.49
N GLU A 143 0.36 -13.05 -11.00
CA GLU A 143 1.42 -12.29 -10.32
C GLU A 143 1.90 -12.96 -9.02
N GLY A 144 1.01 -13.68 -8.32
CA GLY A 144 1.38 -14.59 -7.23
C GLY A 144 1.56 -13.95 -5.86
N ASP A 145 1.31 -12.65 -5.67
CA ASP A 145 1.36 -12.02 -4.34
C ASP A 145 0.10 -12.35 -3.53
N GLU A 146 0.23 -13.28 -2.59
CA GLU A 146 -0.87 -13.78 -1.76
C GLU A 146 -1.63 -12.66 -1.01
N ARG A 147 -0.91 -11.66 -0.47
CA ARG A 147 -1.52 -10.57 0.29
C ARG A 147 -2.36 -9.71 -0.63
N ARG A 148 -1.83 -9.35 -1.79
CA ARG A 148 -2.55 -8.58 -2.81
C ARG A 148 -3.76 -9.32 -3.34
N ILE A 149 -3.61 -10.61 -3.65
CA ILE A 149 -4.72 -11.45 -4.11
C ILE A 149 -5.84 -11.52 -3.06
N THR A 150 -5.49 -11.72 -1.79
CA THR A 150 -6.46 -11.75 -0.68
C THR A 150 -7.24 -10.43 -0.60
N VAL A 151 -6.53 -9.30 -0.59
CA VAL A 151 -7.16 -7.97 -0.53
C VAL A 151 -8.07 -7.75 -1.74
N LEU A 152 -7.66 -8.16 -2.94
CA LEU A 152 -8.47 -8.01 -4.14
C LEU A 152 -9.73 -8.89 -4.11
N PHE A 153 -9.63 -10.14 -3.64
CA PHE A 153 -10.81 -10.99 -3.45
C PHE A 153 -11.81 -10.38 -2.48
N GLU A 154 -11.34 -9.92 -1.31
CA GLU A 154 -12.22 -9.28 -0.33
C GLU A 154 -12.86 -8.01 -0.90
N ARG A 155 -12.10 -7.16 -1.63
CA ARG A 155 -12.65 -6.01 -2.35
C ARG A 155 -13.70 -6.41 -3.39
N CYS A 156 -13.43 -7.44 -4.19
CA CYS A 156 -14.35 -7.93 -5.21
C CYS A 156 -15.67 -8.41 -4.58
N LEU A 157 -15.61 -9.10 -3.44
CA LEU A 157 -16.77 -9.62 -2.74
C LEU A 157 -17.64 -8.53 -2.10
N ILE A 158 -17.12 -7.33 -1.83
CA ILE A 158 -17.95 -6.19 -1.40
C ILE A 158 -18.95 -5.83 -2.50
N ALA A 159 -18.50 -5.63 -3.74
CA ALA A 159 -19.39 -5.28 -4.85
C ALA A 159 -20.15 -6.49 -5.40
N CYS A 160 -19.52 -7.68 -5.40
CA CYS A 160 -20.01 -8.89 -6.05
C CYS A 160 -20.55 -9.95 -5.08
N ALA A 161 -20.98 -9.57 -3.88
CA ALA A 161 -21.43 -10.48 -2.83
C ALA A 161 -22.52 -11.48 -3.26
N LEU A 162 -23.39 -11.08 -4.20
CA LEU A 162 -24.52 -11.90 -4.69
C LEU A 162 -24.17 -12.82 -5.86
N TYR A 163 -22.91 -12.87 -6.29
CA TYR A 163 -22.46 -13.66 -7.44
C TYR A 163 -21.64 -14.87 -6.98
N ASP A 164 -22.24 -16.06 -7.10
CA ASP A 164 -21.69 -17.37 -6.68
C ASP A 164 -20.32 -17.71 -7.30
N GLN A 165 -20.09 -17.25 -8.54
CA GLN A 165 -18.86 -17.53 -9.28
C GLN A 165 -17.60 -16.98 -8.59
N PHE A 166 -17.67 -15.84 -7.90
CA PHE A 166 -16.51 -15.23 -7.24
C PHE A 166 -16.21 -15.92 -5.91
N TRP A 167 -17.24 -16.31 -5.15
CA TRP A 167 -17.09 -17.14 -3.96
C TRP A 167 -16.43 -18.48 -4.27
N THR A 168 -16.92 -19.17 -5.30
CA THR A 168 -16.36 -20.47 -5.71
C THR A 168 -14.90 -20.32 -6.17
N LYS A 169 -14.57 -19.23 -6.88
CA LYS A 169 -13.19 -18.93 -7.29
C LYS A 169 -12.29 -18.64 -6.09
N TYR A 170 -12.76 -17.85 -5.13
CA TYR A 170 -12.02 -17.52 -3.92
C TYR A 170 -11.77 -18.76 -3.05
N ALA A 171 -12.78 -19.61 -2.87
CA ALA A 171 -12.65 -20.85 -2.10
C ALA A 171 -11.64 -21.82 -2.76
N ARG A 172 -11.68 -21.98 -4.08
CA ARG A 172 -10.71 -22.82 -4.82
C ARG A 172 -9.28 -22.29 -4.73
N TRP A 173 -9.10 -20.97 -4.83
CA TRP A 173 -7.78 -20.36 -4.67
C TRP A 173 -7.28 -20.52 -3.23
N THR A 174 -8.13 -20.24 -2.24
CA THR A 174 -7.81 -20.36 -0.81
C THR A 174 -7.49 -21.80 -0.43
N GLN A 175 -8.21 -22.78 -0.98
CA GLN A 175 -7.92 -24.20 -0.77
C GLN A 175 -6.49 -24.56 -1.18
N LYS A 176 -6.03 -24.03 -2.32
CA LYS A 176 -4.68 -24.30 -2.85
C LYS A 176 -3.58 -23.62 -2.04
N GLN A 177 -3.83 -22.40 -1.53
CA GLN A 177 -2.81 -21.60 -0.84
C GLN A 177 -2.77 -21.84 0.67
N ARG A 178 -3.94 -21.93 1.33
CA ARG A 178 -4.08 -21.96 2.80
C ARG A 178 -4.70 -23.25 3.33
N GLY A 179 -5.06 -24.19 2.46
CA GLY A 179 -5.64 -25.48 2.83
C GLY A 179 -7.16 -25.48 3.00
N ALA A 180 -7.67 -26.64 3.41
CA ALA A 180 -9.11 -26.94 3.41
C ALA A 180 -9.92 -26.08 4.40
N ASP A 181 -9.41 -25.84 5.61
CA ASP A 181 -10.19 -25.13 6.64
C ASP A 181 -10.46 -23.67 6.26
N ALA A 182 -9.50 -23.01 5.61
CA ALA A 182 -9.70 -21.67 5.09
C ALA A 182 -10.74 -21.64 3.96
N ALA A 183 -10.76 -22.65 3.09
CA ALA A 183 -11.79 -22.77 2.04
C ALA A 183 -13.19 -23.02 2.62
N ARG A 184 -13.31 -23.81 3.70
CA ARG A 184 -14.58 -23.99 4.43
C ARG A 184 -15.15 -22.68 4.92
N GLU A 185 -14.31 -21.82 5.48
CA GLU A 185 -14.75 -20.53 5.98
C GLU A 185 -15.28 -19.64 4.86
N VAL A 186 -14.62 -19.64 3.69
CA VAL A 186 -15.11 -18.93 2.51
C VAL A 186 -16.49 -19.45 2.07
N TYR A 187 -16.70 -20.77 2.04
CA TYR A 187 -18.00 -21.33 1.69
C TYR A 187 -19.09 -21.03 2.73
N ARG A 188 -18.76 -21.04 4.03
CA ARG A 188 -19.70 -20.65 5.09
C ARG A 188 -20.12 -19.18 4.95
N ARG A 189 -19.17 -18.29 4.70
CA ARG A 189 -19.46 -16.87 4.40
C ARG A 189 -20.34 -16.74 3.15
N ALA A 190 -20.05 -17.50 2.09
CA ALA A 190 -20.86 -17.48 0.87
C ALA A 190 -22.33 -17.87 1.13
N GLN A 191 -22.57 -18.88 1.97
CA GLN A 191 -23.92 -19.30 2.37
C GLN A 191 -24.66 -18.23 3.17
N GLN A 192 -23.96 -17.44 3.99
CA GLN A 192 -24.56 -16.32 4.72
C GLN A 192 -24.99 -15.18 3.78
N HIS A 193 -24.18 -14.88 2.76
CA HIS A 193 -24.49 -13.80 1.81
C HIS A 193 -25.54 -14.19 0.76
N ILE A 194 -25.55 -15.46 0.33
CA ILE A 194 -26.47 -15.95 -0.70
C ILE A 194 -27.20 -17.21 -0.20
N PRO A 195 -28.12 -17.07 0.77
CA PRO A 195 -28.86 -18.20 1.30
C PRO A 195 -29.70 -18.85 0.19
N GLY A 196 -29.73 -20.19 0.17
CA GLY A 196 -30.50 -20.96 -0.82
C GLY A 196 -29.89 -21.05 -2.23
N ASN A 197 -28.70 -20.48 -2.46
CA ASN A 197 -28.04 -20.63 -3.76
C ASN A 197 -27.54 -22.07 -3.97
N VAL A 198 -28.23 -22.79 -4.87
CA VAL A 198 -27.92 -24.18 -5.21
C VAL A 198 -26.49 -24.35 -5.72
N ARG A 199 -25.95 -23.39 -6.47
CA ARG A 199 -24.60 -23.51 -7.05
C ARG A 199 -23.52 -23.45 -5.97
N VAL A 200 -23.65 -22.53 -5.02
CA VAL A 200 -22.73 -22.45 -3.86
C VAL A 200 -22.86 -23.70 -3.00
N ALA A 201 -24.08 -24.16 -2.73
CA ALA A 201 -24.31 -25.38 -1.95
C ALA A 201 -23.69 -26.61 -2.61
N LEU A 202 -23.93 -26.82 -3.92
CA LEU A 202 -23.31 -27.92 -4.68
C LEU A 202 -21.79 -27.83 -4.70
N ALA A 203 -21.22 -26.64 -4.89
CA ALA A 203 -19.77 -26.45 -4.88
C ALA A 203 -19.17 -26.78 -3.50
N PHE A 204 -19.85 -26.40 -2.42
CA PHE A 204 -19.42 -26.71 -1.07
C PHE A 204 -19.52 -28.20 -0.75
N SER A 205 -20.62 -28.86 -1.13
CA SER A 205 -20.79 -30.31 -0.98
C SER A 205 -19.72 -31.09 -1.74
N ALA A 206 -19.44 -30.73 -3.00
CA ALA A 206 -18.39 -31.36 -3.80
C ALA A 206 -17.00 -31.16 -3.17
N PHE A 207 -16.76 -30.00 -2.56
CA PHE A 207 -15.54 -29.73 -1.82
C PHE A 207 -15.41 -30.63 -0.56
N GLU A 208 -16.45 -30.76 0.26
CA GLU A 208 -16.40 -31.63 1.45
C GLU A 208 -16.27 -33.11 1.10
N GLU A 209 -16.91 -33.54 0.01
CA GLU A 209 -16.75 -34.89 -0.52
C GLU A 209 -15.31 -35.18 -0.94
N SER A 210 -14.64 -34.21 -1.60
CA SER A 210 -13.22 -34.34 -1.98
C SER A 210 -12.29 -34.51 -0.78
N LEU A 211 -12.73 -34.10 0.42
CA LEU A 211 -11.99 -34.26 1.69
C LEU A 211 -12.38 -35.52 2.46
N GLY A 212 -13.28 -36.35 1.92
CA GLY A 212 -13.75 -37.58 2.55
C GLY A 212 -14.75 -37.38 3.69
N MET A 213 -15.24 -36.15 3.92
CA MET A 213 -16.19 -35.86 5.00
C MET A 213 -17.63 -36.11 4.54
N LYS A 214 -18.06 -37.38 4.55
CA LYS A 214 -19.40 -37.81 4.12
C LYS A 214 -20.57 -37.38 5.03
N LYS A 215 -20.33 -36.61 6.09
CA LYS A 215 -21.29 -36.38 7.19
C LYS A 215 -22.16 -35.11 7.05
N PHE A 216 -22.01 -34.32 5.98
CA PHE A 216 -22.64 -33.00 5.91
C PHE A 216 -23.96 -32.95 5.11
N PHE A 217 -24.34 -34.04 4.45
CA PHE A 217 -25.51 -34.06 3.56
C PHE A 217 -26.85 -33.87 4.28
N ASP A 218 -26.95 -34.24 5.56
CA ASP A 218 -28.20 -34.15 6.33
C ASP A 218 -28.56 -32.73 6.81
N PHE A 219 -27.65 -31.74 6.72
CA PHE A 219 -27.88 -30.40 7.28
C PHE A 219 -28.04 -29.27 6.24
N LEU A 220 -27.67 -29.51 4.97
CA LEU A 220 -27.58 -28.45 3.94
C LEU A 220 -28.74 -28.39 2.94
N LEU A 221 -29.68 -29.32 2.99
CA LEU A 221 -30.88 -29.32 2.14
C LEU A 221 -32.12 -29.57 2.99
N PRO A 222 -32.63 -28.56 3.72
CA PRO A 222 -34.02 -28.60 4.14
C PRO A 222 -34.86 -28.44 2.86
N ILE A 223 -35.43 -29.56 2.41
CA ILE A 223 -36.54 -29.57 1.44
C ILE A 223 -37.70 -28.77 2.04
#